data_AF-A0A3M1FVK1-F1
#
_entry.id   AF-A0A3M1FVK1-F1
#
_cell.length_a   1.000
_cell.length_b   1.000
_cell.length_c   1.000
_cell.angle_alpha   90.00
_cell.angle_beta   90.00
_cell.angle_gamma   90.00
#
_symmetry.space_group_name_H-M   'P 1'
#
loop_
_entity.id
_entity.type
_entity.pdbx_description
1 polymer ?
#
loop_
_entity_poly.entity_id
_entity_poly.type
_entity_poly.pdbx_seq_one_letter_code
_entity_poly.pdbx_strand_id
1 'polypeptide(L)' 'MSGSLQELSQQLAGVVKEAGASVVRVNARRRYPASGIVWSADGVIVTAHHVVRRDEGVTVGLADG' A
#
# COMPACT_ATOMS: atom_id res chain seq x y z
N MET A 1 -21.40 19.29 -17.65
CA MET A 1 -21.10 17.85 -17.47
C MET A 1 -19.61 17.53 -17.45
N SER A 2 -18.74 18.30 -18.13
CA SER A 2 -17.28 18.11 -18.00
C SER A 2 -16.77 18.42 -16.58
N GLY A 3 -17.16 19.56 -16.00
CA GLY A 3 -16.65 20.02 -14.69
C GLY A 3 -16.77 19.01 -13.55
N SER A 4 -17.87 18.25 -13.48
CA SER A 4 -18.08 17.25 -12.42
C SER A 4 -17.13 16.05 -12.52
N LEU A 5 -16.75 15.63 -13.73
CA LEU A 5 -15.76 14.56 -13.92
C LEU A 5 -14.34 15.05 -13.63
N GLN A 6 -14.03 16.32 -13.96
CA GLN A 6 -12.76 16.92 -13.58
C GLN A 6 -12.61 17.00 -12.06
N GLU A 7 -13.66 17.45 -11.35
CA GLU A 7 -13.66 17.55 -9.90
C GLU A 7 -13.51 16.18 -9.22
N LEU A 8 -14.27 15.17 -9.68
CA LEU A 8 -14.12 13.80 -9.20
C LEU A 8 -12.69 13.26 -9.40
N SER A 9 -12.10 13.52 -10.57
CA SER A 9 -10.72 13.11 -10.87
C SER A 9 -9.71 13.75 -9.90
N GLN A 10 -9.87 15.04 -9.63
CA GLN A 10 -9.01 15.76 -8.68
C GLN A 10 -9.17 15.23 -7.25
N GLN A 11 -10.39 14.94 -6.82
CA GLN A 11 -10.67 14.37 -5.50
C GLN A 11 -10.04 12.96 -5.35
N LEU A 12 -10.17 12.10 -6.37
CA LEU A 12 -9.51 10.79 -6.39
C LEU A 12 -7.99 10.92 -6.32
N ALA A 13 -7.40 11.85 -7.07
CA ALA A 13 -5.96 12.11 -7.02
C ALA A 13 -5.51 12.57 -5.63
N GLY A 14 -6.31 13.41 -4.95
CA GLY A 14 -6.06 13.82 -3.57
C GLY A 14 -6.02 12.64 -2.60
N VAL A 15 -7.03 11.75 -2.67
CA VAL A 15 -7.10 10.56 -1.82
C VAL A 15 -5.90 9.63 -2.08
N VAL A 16 -5.54 9.39 -3.34
CA VAL A 16 -4.38 8.55 -3.68
C VAL A 16 -3.07 9.16 -3.17
N LYS A 17 -2.91 10.49 -3.26
CA LYS A 17 -1.72 11.19 -2.78
C LYS A 17 -1.53 11.02 -1.26
N GLU A 18 -2.61 11.11 -0.50
CA GLU A 18 -2.58 10.95 0.96
C GLU A 18 -2.42 9.48 1.36
N ALA A 19 -3.25 8.60 0.83
CA ALA A 19 -3.24 7.18 1.19
C ALA A 19 -2.00 6.44 0.68
N GLY A 20 -1.40 6.88 -0.43
CA GLY A 20 -0.25 6.22 -1.06
C GLY A 20 0.96 6.09 -0.14
N ALA A 21 1.17 7.04 0.78
CA ALA A 21 2.25 6.97 1.77
C ALA A 21 2.12 5.80 2.76
N SER A 22 0.91 5.26 2.93
CA SER A 22 0.63 4.11 3.80
C SER A 22 0.72 2.76 3.08
N VAL A 23 0.79 2.75 1.75
CA VAL A 23 0.86 1.53 0.96
C VAL A 23 2.31 1.07 0.86
N VAL A 24 2.56 -0.18 1.23
CA VAL A 24 3.91 -0.76 1.25
C VAL A 24 4.02 -2.00 0.37
N ARG A 25 5.23 -2.27 -0.11
CA ARG A 25 5.57 -3.53 -0.79
C ARG A 25 5.96 -4.57 0.26
N VAL A 26 5.28 -5.72 0.27
CA VAL A 26 5.59 -6.84 1.18
C VAL A 26 6.27 -7.97 0.40
N ASN A 27 7.50 -8.30 0.79
CA ASN A 27 8.26 -9.43 0.26
C ASN A 27 8.27 -10.57 1.28
N ALA A 28 7.26 -11.44 1.20
CA ALA A 28 7.08 -12.58 2.11
C ALA A 28 6.80 -13.91 1.36
N ARG A 29 7.05 -13.95 0.04
CA ARG A 29 6.86 -15.14 -0.82
C ARG A 29 7.83 -15.13 -2.01
N ARG A 30 7.98 -16.28 -2.69
CA ARG A 30 9.07 -16.54 -3.67
C ARG A 30 9.03 -15.72 -4.97
N ARG A 31 7.86 -15.47 -5.54
CA ARG A 31 7.75 -14.92 -6.92
C ARG A 31 7.56 -13.40 -6.91
N TYR A 32 6.33 -12.98 -6.69
CA TYR A 32 5.97 -11.57 -6.77
C TYR A 32 5.77 -11.04 -5.36
N PRO A 33 6.25 -9.83 -5.04
CA PRO A 33 5.80 -9.15 -3.85
C PRO A 33 4.28 -8.96 -3.88
N ALA A 34 3.73 -8.54 -2.75
CA ALA A 34 2.36 -8.07 -2.67
C ALA A 34 2.33 -6.70 -2.00
N SER A 35 1.12 -6.21 -1.76
CA SER A 35 0.88 -4.96 -1.06
C SER A 35 0.55 -5.22 0.40
N GLY A 36 0.86 -4.26 1.25
CA GLY A 36 0.34 -4.14 2.60
C GLY A 36 -0.01 -2.68 2.89
N ILE A 37 -0.58 -2.44 4.06
CA ILE A 37 -0.83 -1.10 4.59
C ILE A 37 -0.13 -0.94 5.93
N VAL A 38 0.43 0.23 6.18
CA VAL A 38 0.80 0.67 7.53
C VAL A 38 -0.49 0.89 8.30
N TRP A 39 -0.74 0.08 9.33
CA TRP A 39 -1.95 0.10 10.13
C TRP A 39 -1.82 1.05 11.33
N SER A 40 -0.63 1.16 11.91
CA SER A 40 -0.36 2.02 13.04
C SER A 40 1.05 2.63 12.97
N ALA A 41 1.22 3.77 13.65
CA ALA A 41 2.44 4.58 13.60
C ALA A 41 3.67 3.90 14.26
N ASP A 42 3.45 2.87 15.08
CA ASP A 42 4.49 2.01 15.66
C ASP A 42 5.00 0.93 14.68
N GLY A 43 4.49 0.92 13.44
CA GLY A 43 5.02 0.10 12.36
C GLY A 43 4.30 -1.23 12.13
N VAL A 44 3.10 -1.44 12.68
CA VAL A 44 2.28 -2.61 12.33
C VAL A 44 1.86 -2.53 10.87
N ILE A 45 2.10 -3.60 10.11
CA ILE A 45 1.71 -3.72 8.71
C ILE A 45 0.69 -4.84 8.56
N VAL A 46 -0.42 -4.55 7.89
CA VAL A 46 -1.46 -5.53 7.56
C VAL A 46 -1.38 -5.89 6.08
N THR A 47 -1.42 -7.19 5.78
CA THR A 47 -1.53 -7.72 4.42
C THR A 47 -2.47 -8.93 4.41
N ALA A 48 -2.84 -9.41 3.23
CA ALA A 48 -3.65 -10.61 3.11
C ALA A 48 -2.88 -11.83 3.62
N HIS A 49 -3.55 -12.74 4.34
CA HIS A 49 -2.93 -13.95 4.91
C HIS A 49 -2.09 -14.73 3.89
N HIS A 50 -2.59 -14.91 2.66
CA HIS A 50 -1.91 -15.69 1.62
C HIS A 50 -0.64 -15.02 1.04
N VAL A 51 -0.33 -13.78 1.43
CA VAL A 51 0.90 -13.06 1.07
C VAL A 51 2.09 -13.54 1.90
N VAL A 52 1.86 -13.82 3.19
CA VAL A 52 2.91 -14.22 4.14
C VAL A 52 2.98 -15.74 4.17
N ARG A 53 4.02 -16.30 3.52
CA ARG A 53 4.24 -17.75 3.43
C ARG A 53 5.48 -18.23 4.19
N ARG A 54 6.09 -17.34 4.97
CA ARG A 54 7.25 -17.58 5.82
C ARG A 54 7.26 -16.57 6.96
N ASP A 55 7.79 -16.99 8.10
CA ASP A 55 7.80 -16.19 9.32
C ASP A 55 9.07 -15.35 9.45
N GLU A 56 10.13 -15.69 8.71
CA GLU A 56 11.43 -15.02 8.78
C GLU A 56 11.84 -14.40 7.45
N GLY A 57 12.77 -13.43 7.52
CA GLY A 57 13.35 -12.72 6.37
C GLY A 57 12.35 -11.86 5.61
N VAL A 58 11.22 -11.48 6.24
CA VAL A 58 10.19 -10.65 5.60
C VAL A 58 10.74 -9.25 5.47
N THR A 59 10.74 -8.73 4.24
CA THR A 59 11.20 -7.36 3.98
C THR A 59 10.08 -6.52 3.41
N VAL A 60 10.10 -5.24 3.79
CA VAL A 60 9.11 -4.25 3.40
C VAL A 60 9.82 -3.16 2.60
N GLY A 61 9.26 -2.79 1.45
CA GLY A 61 9.63 -1.56 0.74
C GLY A 61 8.62 -0.47 1.07
N LEU A 62 9.11 0.70 1.45
CA LEU A 62 8.29 1.84 1.82
C LEU A 62 7.97 2.68 0.57
N ALA A 63 7.14 3.71 0.73
CA ALA A 63 6.70 4.56 -0.38
C ALA A 63 7.83 5.41 -1.00
N ASP A 64 8.94 5.58 -0.29
CA ASP A 64 10.10 6.39 -0.67
C ASP A 64 11.24 5.60 -1.34
N GLY A 65 11.21 4.26 -1.33
CA GLY A 65 12.19 3.38 -1.98
C GLY A 65 12.70 2.27 -1.09
#